data_AF-A0ABC8M7X6-F1
#
_entry.id   AF-A0ABC8M7X6-F1
#
_cell.length_a   1.000
_cell.length_b   1.000
_cell.length_c   1.000
_cell.angle_alpha   90.00
_cell.angle_beta   90.00
_cell.angle_gamma   90.00
#
_symmetry.space_group_name_H-M   'P 1'
#
loop_
_entity.id
_entity.type
_entity.pdbx_description
1 polymer ?
#
loop_
_entity_poly.entity_id
_entity_poly.type
_entity_poly.pdbx_seq_one_letter_code
_entity_poly.pdbx_strand_id
1 'polypeptide(L)' 'MEEVEREVIKPATPSTNDRLQLSLLDLMNSPANVPVIFFYETDDADVAPEIISAKLKSSLSQTLSRFYPLAGRRE' A
#
# COMPACT_ATOMS: atom_id res chain seq x y z
N MET A 1 1.21 -19.52 10.94
CA MET A 1 1.65 -18.21 10.42
C MET A 1 1.63 -17.25 11.58
N GLU A 2 2.73 -16.57 11.83
CA GLU A 2 2.90 -15.61 12.92
C GLU A 2 3.13 -14.22 12.30
N GLU A 3 2.53 -13.19 12.88
CA GLU A 3 2.73 -11.81 12.45
C GLU A 3 4.05 -11.30 13.04
N VAL A 4 5.03 -11.01 12.19
CA VAL A 4 6.36 -10.56 12.62
C VAL A 4 6.35 -9.07 13.01
N GLU A 5 5.72 -8.23 12.18
CA GLU A 5 5.71 -6.78 12.34
C GLU A 5 4.50 -6.16 11.64
N ARG A 6 3.99 -5.06 12.21
CA ARG A 6 3.00 -4.19 11.58
C ARG A 6 3.45 -2.74 11.63
N GLU A 7 3.43 -2.10 10.48
CA GLU A 7 3.86 -0.70 10.33
C GLU A 7 2.95 0.07 9.35
N VAL A 8 2.97 1.39 9.47
CA VAL A 8 2.28 2.31 8.55
C VAL A 8 3.30 2.95 7.63
N ILE A 9 3.27 2.60 6.34
CA ILE A 9 4.13 3.21 5.33
C ILE A 9 3.56 4.56 4.90
N LYS A 10 4.37 5.60 5.06
CA LYS A 10 4.04 6.96 4.58
C LYS A 10 4.54 7.17 3.15
N PRO A 11 3.91 8.08 2.38
CA PRO A 11 4.47 8.54 1.11
C PRO A 11 5.89 9.08 1.29
N ALA A 12 6.77 8.80 0.33
CA ALA A 12 8.16 9.29 0.37
C ALA A 12 8.24 10.82 0.25
N THR A 13 7.26 11.42 -0.43
CA THR A 13 7.12 12.87 -0.59
C THR A 13 5.69 13.28 -0.26
N PRO A 14 5.49 14.37 0.50
CA PRO A 14 4.16 14.85 0.82
C PRO A 14 3.44 15.35 -0.45
N SER A 15 2.14 15.09 -0.53
CA SER A 15 1.28 15.65 -1.58
C SER A 15 0.88 17.07 -1.20
N THR A 16 0.79 17.97 -2.18
CA THR A 16 0.19 19.30 -2.00
C THR A 16 -1.34 19.26 -2.01
N ASN A 17 -1.92 18.15 -2.46
CA ASN A 17 -3.35 17.91 -2.49
C ASN A 17 -3.71 16.87 -1.43
N ASP A 18 -4.66 17.21 -0.55
CA ASP A 18 -4.98 16.45 0.65
C ASP A 18 -6.30 15.69 0.56
N ARG A 19 -7.08 15.88 -0.51
CA ARG A 19 -8.44 15.31 -0.63
C ARG A 19 -8.74 14.78 -2.03
N LEU A 20 -9.36 13.61 -2.08
CA LEU A 20 -9.97 13.04 -3.28
C LEU A 20 -11.49 13.19 -3.20
N GLN A 21 -12.09 13.83 -4.19
CA GLN A 21 -13.55 13.95 -4.27
C GLN A 21 -14.16 12.62 -4.72
N LEU A 22 -15.17 12.15 -3.98
CA LEU A 22 -15.90 10.93 -4.31
C LEU A 22 -16.96 11.22 -5.37
N SER A 23 -17.03 10.36 -6.37
CA SER A 23 -18.10 10.39 -7.36
C SER A 23 -19.39 9.74 -6.82
N LEU A 24 -20.49 9.90 -7.55
CA LEU A 24 -21.74 9.19 -7.24
C LEU A 24 -21.54 7.67 -7.19
N LEU A 25 -20.71 7.12 -8.09
CA LEU A 25 -20.41 5.69 -8.12
C LEU A 25 -19.67 5.24 -6.85
N ASP A 26 -18.74 6.05 -6.34
CA ASP A 26 -17.99 5.73 -5.12
C ASP A 26 -18.88 5.73 -3.87
N LEU A 27 -19.95 6.53 -3.87
CA LEU A 27 -20.94 6.60 -2.78
C LEU A 27 -21.98 5.49 -2.85
N MET A 28 -22.30 5.00 -4.05
CA MET A 28 -23.24 3.89 -4.24
C MET A 28 -22.63 2.54 -3.84
N ASN A 29 -21.31 2.41 -3.91
CA ASN A 29 -20.61 1.19 -3.54
C ASN A 29 -20.45 1.07 -2.02
N SER A 30 -20.59 -0.15 -1.51
CA SER A 30 -20.33 -0.44 -0.10
C SER A 30 -18.86 -0.17 0.23
N PRO A 31 -18.53 0.50 1.36
CA PRO A 31 -17.15 0.73 1.78
C PRO A 31 -16.55 -0.57 2.31
N ALA A 32 -16.15 -1.47 1.40
CA ALA A 32 -15.46 -2.70 1.70
C ALA A 32 -14.08 -2.73 1.04
N ASN A 33 -13.10 -3.31 1.73
CA ASN A 33 -11.80 -3.59 1.13
C ASN A 33 -11.95 -4.75 0.15
N VAL A 34 -11.38 -4.61 -1.05
CA VAL A 34 -11.34 -5.69 -2.04
C VAL A 34 -10.15 -6.60 -1.72
N PRO A 35 -10.36 -7.85 -1.28
CA PRO A 35 -9.26 -8.75 -0.94
C PRO A 35 -8.56 -9.24 -2.22
N VAL A 36 -7.23 -9.14 -2.25
CA VAL A 36 -6.40 -9.65 -3.36
C VAL A 36 -5.15 -10.32 -2.78
N ILE A 37 -4.81 -11.51 -3.27
CA ILE A 37 -3.63 -12.29 -2.85
C ILE A 37 -2.85 -12.70 -4.10
N PHE A 38 -1.54 -12.48 -4.09
CA PHE A 38 -0.63 -12.85 -5.17
C PHE A 38 0.41 -13.86 -4.66
N PHE A 39 0.67 -14.90 -5.45
CA PHE A 39 1.72 -15.89 -5.19
C PHE A 39 2.81 -15.75 -6.24
N TYR A 40 4.06 -15.75 -5.79
CA TYR A 40 5.25 -15.64 -6.63
C TYR A 40 6.18 -16.80 -6.32
N GLU A 41 6.70 -17.46 -7.34
CA GLU A 41 7.82 -18.39 -7.21
C GLU A 41 9.12 -17.58 -7.10
N THR A 42 10.10 -18.09 -6.34
CA THR A 42 11.41 -17.46 -6.20
C THR A 42 12.48 -18.46 -6.61
N ASP A 43 13.31 -18.07 -7.57
CA ASP A 43 14.48 -18.86 -8.00
C ASP A 43 15.68 -18.61 -7.09
N ASP A 44 15.71 -17.48 -6.38
CA ASP A 44 16.77 -17.09 -5.47
C ASP A 44 16.50 -17.61 -4.06
N ALA A 45 16.99 -18.81 -3.74
CA ALA A 45 16.89 -19.41 -2.41
C ALA A 45 17.62 -18.61 -1.31
N ASP A 46 18.51 -17.68 -1.68
CA ASP A 46 19.43 -16.99 -0.77
C ASP A 46 19.02 -15.55 -0.42
N VAL A 47 17.94 -15.01 -1.00
CA VAL A 47 17.52 -13.65 -0.67
C VAL A 47 16.79 -13.63 0.66
N ALA A 48 17.42 -12.98 1.64
CA ALA A 48 16.85 -12.81 2.97
C ALA A 48 15.47 -12.09 2.91
N PRO A 49 14.44 -12.59 3.61
CA PRO A 49 13.10 -11.98 3.63
C PRO A 49 13.10 -10.49 3.98
N GLU A 50 14.05 -10.07 4.82
CA GLU A 50 14.23 -8.68 5.26
C GLU A 50 14.60 -7.76 4.09
N ILE A 51 15.36 -8.27 3.12
CA ILE A 51 15.75 -7.52 1.92
C ILE A 51 14.54 -7.30 1.02
N ILE A 52 13.72 -8.33 0.82
CA ILE A 52 12.48 -8.24 0.03
C ILE A 52 11.52 -7.28 0.72
N SER A 53 11.33 -7.44 2.03
CA SER A 53 10.49 -6.57 2.85
C SER A 53 10.94 -5.11 2.74
N ALA A 54 12.24 -4.82 2.92
CA ALA A 54 12.77 -3.46 2.79
C ALA A 54 12.55 -2.86 1.38
N LYS A 55 12.74 -3.67 0.32
CA LYS A 55 12.48 -3.23 -1.06
C LYS A 55 11.00 -2.92 -1.30
N LEU A 56 10.10 -3.79 -0.83
CA LEU A 56 8.65 -3.60 -0.95
C LEU A 56 8.17 -2.37 -0.17
N LYS A 57 8.64 -2.19 1.07
CA LYS A 57 8.33 -1.02 1.90
C LYS A 57 8.78 0.29 1.22
N SER A 58 10.00 0.31 0.68
CA SER A 58 10.57 1.48 -0.01
C SER A 58 9.81 1.80 -1.31
N SER A 59 9.55 0.80 -2.15
CA SER A 59 8.82 1.00 -3.41
C SER A 59 7.36 1.39 -3.18
N LEU A 60 6.72 0.86 -2.13
CA LEU A 60 5.38 1.27 -1.71
C LEU A 60 5.37 2.74 -1.28
N SER A 61 6.33 3.18 -0.46
CA SER A 61 6.45 4.57 -0.03
C SER A 61 6.60 5.54 -1.22
N GLN A 62 7.44 5.19 -2.20
CA GLN A 62 7.60 5.98 -3.43
C GLN A 62 6.33 6.00 -4.29
N THR A 63 5.63 4.87 -4.40
CA THR A 63 4.39 4.75 -5.16
C THR A 63 3.27 5.59 -4.52
N LEU A 64 3.16 5.56 -3.20
CA LEU A 64 2.16 6.32 -2.44
C LEU A 64 2.32 7.83 -2.61
N SER A 65 3.50 8.35 -2.96
CA SER A 65 3.64 9.76 -3.34
C SER A 65 2.79 10.16 -4.54
N ARG A 66 2.61 9.25 -5.50
CA ARG A 66 1.77 9.48 -6.69
C ARG A 66 0.31 9.09 -6.44
N PHE A 67 0.09 8.03 -5.68
CA PHE A 67 -1.22 7.53 -5.28
C PHE A 67 -1.60 8.02 -3.87
N TYR A 68 -1.39 9.31 -3.59
CA TYR A 68 -1.54 9.90 -2.27
C TYR A 68 -2.91 9.66 -1.59
N PRO A 69 -4.05 9.54 -2.29
CA PRO A 69 -5.33 9.25 -1.62
C PRO A 69 -5.33 7.91 -0.88
N LEU A 70 -4.51 6.93 -1.30
CA LEU A 70 -4.41 5.62 -0.66
C LEU A 70 -3.67 5.67 0.68
N ALA A 71 -2.89 6.72 0.95
CA ALA A 71 -2.25 6.95 2.25
C ALA A 71 -3.13 7.78 3.21
N GLY A 72 -4.29 8.24 2.75
CA GLY A 72 -5.23 9.06 3.51
C GLY A 72 -6.20 8.24 4.38
N ARG A 73 -7.29 8.88 4.80
CA ARG A 73 -8.40 8.25 5.52
C ARG A 73 -9.72 8.64 4.84
N ARG A 74 -10.73 7.78 4.96
CA ARG A 74 -12.11 8.13 4.62
C ARG A 74 -12.67 8.87 5.83
N GLU A 75 -12.79 10.19 5.73
CA GLU A 75 -13.50 11.03 6.70
C GLU A 75 -14.98 11.15 6.33
#